data_AF-A0A0U5BE22-F1
#
_entry.id   AF-A0A0U5BE22-F1
#
_cell.length_a   1.000
_cell.length_b   1.000
_cell.length_c   1.000
_cell.angle_alpha   90.00
_cell.angle_beta   90.00
_cell.angle_gamma   90.00
#
_symmetry.space_group_name_H-M   'P 1'
#
loop_
_entity.id
_entity.type
_entity.pdbx_description
1 polymer ?
#
loop_
_entity_poly.entity_id
_entity_poly.type
_entity_poly.pdbx_seq_one_letter_code
_entity_poly.pdbx_strand_id
1 'polypeptide(L)'
;MNTKKFSYENRHFSSLQEITEVLLHEVNEQIIRIDIGVIKNTSENRNYSKWRLLQLQFYFADTVPEEYRSTYNSLWSQLYRLEHQDTFRHPYLKILLEQLHA
;
A
#
# COMPACT_ATOMS: atom_id res chain seq x y z
N MET A 1 -25.66 13.44 -18.68
CA MET A 1 -24.70 13.36 -17.54
C MET A 1 -23.94 12.04 -17.68
N ASN A 2 -22.66 12.09 -18.07
CA ASN A 2 -21.81 10.89 -18.13
C ASN A 2 -21.43 10.53 -16.69
N THR A 3 -22.13 9.56 -16.09
CA THR A 3 -21.73 8.99 -14.81
C THR A 3 -20.42 8.25 -15.03
N LYS A 4 -19.28 8.89 -14.72
CA LYS A 4 -18.00 8.21 -14.58
C LYS A 4 -18.20 7.13 -13.52
N LYS A 5 -18.35 5.88 -13.94
CA LYS A 5 -18.42 4.73 -13.03
C LYS A 5 -17.02 4.50 -12.49
N PHE A 6 -16.82 4.72 -11.20
CA PHE A 6 -15.58 4.38 -10.52
C PHE A 6 -15.59 2.87 -10.29
N SER A 7 -14.57 2.18 -10.78
CA SER A 7 -14.45 0.73 -10.62
C SER A 7 -13.03 0.30 -10.25
N TYR A 8 -12.94 -0.80 -9.52
CA TYR A 8 -11.69 -1.46 -9.17
C TYR A 8 -11.97 -2.92 -8.78
N GLU A 9 -11.21 -3.88 -9.34
CA GLU A 9 -11.35 -5.32 -9.05
C GLU A 9 -12.82 -5.82 -9.06
N ASN A 10 -13.57 -5.51 -10.13
CA ASN A 10 -15.00 -5.83 -10.32
C ASN A 10 -16.00 -5.13 -9.36
N ARG A 11 -15.51 -4.28 -8.45
CA ARG A 11 -16.36 -3.44 -7.60
C ARG A 11 -16.69 -2.14 -8.31
N HIS A 12 -17.89 -1.64 -8.03
CA HIS A 12 -18.40 -0.39 -8.55
C HIS A 12 -18.69 0.54 -7.39
N PHE A 13 -18.31 1.81 -7.54
CA PHE A 13 -18.48 2.83 -6.54
C PHE A 13 -19.32 3.97 -7.10
N SER A 14 -20.11 4.57 -6.22
CA SER A 14 -21.07 5.63 -6.51
C SER A 14 -20.37 6.98 -6.67
N SER A 15 -19.20 7.16 -6.04
CA SER A 15 -18.44 8.40 -6.07
C SER A 15 -16.92 8.18 -5.98
N LEU A 16 -16.16 9.24 -6.31
CA LEU A 16 -14.71 9.27 -6.12
C LEU A 16 -14.34 9.19 -4.63
N GLN A 17 -15.12 9.85 -3.78
CA GLN A 17 -14.95 9.81 -2.34
C GLN A 17 -15.07 8.37 -1.81
N GLU A 18 -16.11 7.65 -2.23
CA GLU A 18 -16.37 6.29 -1.76
C GLU A 18 -15.23 5.33 -2.13
N ILE A 19 -14.78 5.34 -3.39
CA ILE A 19 -13.63 4.52 -3.80
C ILE A 19 -12.35 4.95 -3.07
N THR A 20 -12.18 6.24 -2.83
CA THR A 20 -10.99 6.75 -2.12
C THR A 20 -10.93 6.24 -0.71
N GLU A 21 -12.00 6.39 0.06
CA GLU A 21 -12.09 5.93 1.44
C GLU A 21 -11.87 4.42 1.54
N VAL A 22 -12.52 3.64 0.66
CA VAL A 22 -12.37 2.18 0.64
C VAL A 22 -10.94 1.77 0.32
N LEU A 23 -10.33 2.33 -0.74
CA LEU A 23 -8.98 1.92 -1.13
C LEU A 23 -7.92 2.38 -0.12
N LEU A 24 -8.04 3.59 0.45
CA LEU A 24 -7.14 4.05 1.51
C LEU A 24 -7.25 3.18 2.76
N HIS A 25 -8.47 2.79 3.14
CA HIS A 25 -8.71 1.90 4.27
C HIS A 25 -8.06 0.52 4.06
N GLU A 26 -8.29 -0.10 2.90
CA GLU A 26 -7.68 -1.41 2.56
C GLU A 26 -6.15 -1.36 2.56
N VAL A 27 -5.57 -0.28 2.02
CA VAL A 27 -4.11 -0.08 2.04
C VAL A 27 -3.60 0.00 3.47
N ASN A 28 -4.27 0.79 4.32
CA ASN A 28 -3.89 0.95 5.71
C ASN A 28 -3.98 -0.37 6.48
N GLU A 29 -5.06 -1.12 6.33
CA GLU A 29 -5.22 -2.44 6.97
C GLU A 29 -4.12 -3.41 6.55
N GLN A 30 -3.80 -3.47 5.26
CA GLN A 30 -2.74 -4.35 4.76
C GLN A 30 -1.37 -3.96 5.34
N ILE A 31 -1.05 -2.67 5.39
CA ILE A 31 0.20 -2.16 5.97
C ILE A 31 0.28 -2.51 7.46
N ILE A 32 -0.79 -2.25 8.22
CA ILE A 32 -0.85 -2.59 9.64
C ILE A 32 -0.63 -4.09 9.84
N ARG A 33 -1.31 -4.94 9.06
CA ARG A 33 -1.17 -6.40 9.13
C ARG A 33 0.26 -6.87 8.84
N ILE A 34 0.98 -6.18 7.96
CA ILE A 34 2.40 -6.45 7.72
C ILE A 34 3.24 -5.99 8.92
N ASP A 35 3.02 -4.78 9.43
CA ASP A 35 3.79 -4.21 10.55
C ASP A 35 3.68 -5.03 11.83
N ILE A 36 2.48 -5.54 12.15
CA ILE A 36 2.26 -6.38 13.33
C ILE A 36 2.64 -7.85 13.09
N GLY A 37 3.14 -8.20 11.90
CA GLY A 37 3.59 -9.54 11.56
C GLY A 37 2.47 -10.57 11.30
N VAL A 38 1.21 -10.13 11.16
CA VAL A 38 0.09 -11.01 10.77
C VAL A 38 0.26 -11.49 9.33
N ILE A 39 0.81 -10.65 8.45
CA ILE A 39 1.19 -11.00 7.09
C ILE A 39 2.70 -10.79 6.91
N LYS A 40 3.36 -11.66 6.14
CA LYS A 40 4.79 -11.49 5.82
C LYS A 40 5.02 -10.26 4.95
N ASN A 41 6.08 -9.50 5.25
CA ASN A 41 6.52 -8.39 4.43
C ASN A 41 7.19 -8.89 3.13
N THR A 42 6.41 -9.32 2.15
CA THR A 42 6.89 -9.76 0.83
C THR A 42 6.48 -8.78 -0.26
N SER A 43 7.17 -8.80 -1.39
CA SER A 43 6.81 -8.02 -2.58
C SER A 43 5.34 -8.23 -2.99
N GLU A 44 4.86 -9.47 -2.97
CA GLU A 44 3.46 -9.81 -3.27
C GLU A 44 2.46 -9.10 -2.33
N ASN A 45 2.70 -9.18 -1.02
CA ASN A 45 1.80 -8.58 -0.03
C ASN A 45 1.85 -7.04 -0.05
N ARG A 46 2.99 -6.45 -0.43
CA ARG A 46 3.13 -5.01 -0.66
C ARG A 46 2.46 -4.55 -1.95
N ASN A 47 2.50 -5.36 -3.00
CA ASN A 47 1.87 -5.04 -4.28
C ASN A 47 0.36 -4.85 -4.13
N TYR A 48 -0.29 -5.60 -3.24
CA TYR A 48 -1.70 -5.37 -2.90
C TYR A 48 -2.00 -3.90 -2.58
N SER A 49 -1.22 -3.30 -1.67
CA SER A 49 -1.33 -1.89 -1.29
C SER A 49 -0.91 -0.96 -2.42
N LYS A 50 0.17 -1.29 -3.12
CA LYS A 50 0.71 -0.49 -4.23
C LYS A 50 -0.32 -0.30 -5.34
N TRP A 51 -0.98 -1.37 -5.78
CA TRP A 51 -1.96 -1.31 -6.86
C TRP A 51 -3.15 -0.41 -6.53
N ARG A 52 -3.59 -0.40 -5.27
CA ARG A 52 -4.67 0.46 -4.79
C ARG A 52 -4.27 1.93 -4.76
N LEU A 53 -3.06 2.24 -4.28
CA LEU A 53 -2.52 3.60 -4.30
C LEU A 53 -2.30 4.13 -5.73
N LEU A 54 -1.89 3.27 -6.66
CA LEU A 54 -1.79 3.60 -8.09
C LEU A 54 -3.16 3.83 -8.72
N GLN A 55 -4.18 3.06 -8.33
CA GLN A 55 -5.54 3.29 -8.79
C GLN A 55 -6.07 4.65 -8.33
N LEU A 56 -5.78 5.04 -7.08
CA LEU A 56 -6.11 6.37 -6.59
C LEU A 56 -5.35 7.45 -7.35
N GLN A 57 -4.07 7.23 -7.67
CA GLN A 57 -3.30 8.15 -8.50
C GLN A 57 -3.97 8.37 -9.87
N PHE A 58 -4.43 7.29 -10.50
CA PHE A 58 -5.16 7.37 -11.77
C PHE A 58 -6.43 8.22 -11.65
N TYR A 59 -7.19 8.07 -10.55
CA TYR A 59 -8.42 8.84 -10.35
C TYR A 59 -8.20 10.29 -9.94
N PHE A 60 -7.14 10.59 -9.18
CA PHE A 60 -6.76 11.94 -8.80
C PHE A 60 -6.11 12.71 -9.96
N ALA A 61 -5.66 12.00 -11.01
CA ALA A 61 -4.92 12.56 -12.13
C ALA A 61 -3.71 13.38 -11.63
N ASP A 62 -3.73 14.71 -11.82
CA ASP A 62 -2.61 15.58 -11.48
C ASP A 62 -2.66 16.11 -10.04
N THR A 63 -3.79 16.00 -9.33
CA THR A 63 -3.94 16.64 -8.02
C THR A 63 -4.71 15.77 -7.03
N VAL A 64 -4.03 15.40 -5.95
CA VAL A 64 -4.65 14.71 -4.82
C VAL A 64 -5.54 15.68 -4.04
N PRO A 65 -6.84 15.34 -3.80
CA PRO A 65 -7.73 16.16 -2.99
C PRO A 65 -7.13 16.46 -1.62
N GLU A 66 -7.28 17.70 -1.14
CA GLU A 66 -6.64 18.17 0.10
C GLU A 66 -6.99 17.30 1.31
N GLU A 67 -8.26 16.90 1.41
CA GLU A 67 -8.81 16.06 2.49
C GLU A 67 -8.13 14.69 2.60
N TYR A 68 -7.60 14.14 1.49
CA TYR A 68 -6.95 12.84 1.46
C TYR A 68 -5.43 12.91 1.36
N ARG A 69 -4.86 14.09 1.06
CA ARG A 69 -3.44 14.23 0.74
C ARG A 69 -2.52 13.71 1.84
N SER A 70 -2.81 14.06 3.09
CA SER A 70 -2.01 13.62 4.25
C SER A 70 -2.01 12.09 4.38
N THR A 71 -3.19 11.48 4.36
CA THR A 71 -3.36 10.02 4.45
C THR A 71 -2.70 9.30 3.29
N TYR A 72 -2.95 9.76 2.05
CA TYR A 72 -2.38 9.19 0.84
C TYR A 72 -0.84 9.21 0.87
N ASN A 73 -0.24 10.34 1.22
CA ASN A 73 1.22 10.49 1.31
C ASN A 73 1.81 9.64 2.44
N SER A 74 1.13 9.56 3.59
CA SER A 74 1.54 8.73 4.72
C SER A 74 1.58 7.25 4.32
N LEU A 75 0.55 6.74 3.62
CA LEU A 75 0.48 5.35 3.19
C LEU A 75 1.56 5.01 2.16
N TRP A 76 1.86 5.90 1.21
CA TRP A 76 3.01 5.73 0.31
C TRP A 76 4.34 5.65 1.07
N SER A 77 4.53 6.53 2.06
CA SER A 77 5.75 6.56 2.88
C SER A 77 5.91 5.28 3.70
N GLN A 78 4.82 4.77 4.27
CA GLN A 78 4.81 3.52 5.02
C GLN A 78 5.10 2.31 4.12
N LEU A 79 4.50 2.27 2.92
CA LEU A 79 4.78 1.23 1.94
C LEU A 79 6.27 1.23 1.53
N TYR A 80 6.84 2.41 1.27
CA TYR A 80 8.25 2.56 0.95
C TYR A 80 9.16 2.07 2.09
N ARG A 81 8.83 2.38 3.35
CA ARG A 81 9.53 1.84 4.53
C ARG A 81 9.50 0.31 4.54
N LEU A 82 8.34 -0.30 4.29
CA LEU A 82 8.21 -1.76 4.25
C LEU A 82 9.06 -2.38 3.12
N GLU A 83 9.11 -1.76 1.94
CA GLU A 83 9.98 -2.19 0.83
C GLU A 83 11.46 -2.20 1.23
N HIS A 84 11.89 -1.18 1.98
CA HIS A 84 13.26 -1.08 2.48
C HIS A 84 13.56 -2.11 3.56
N GLN A 85 12.62 -2.40 4.45
CA GLN A 85 12.81 -3.38 5.51
C GLN A 85 12.97 -4.82 4.98
N ASP A 86 12.29 -5.19 3.89
CA ASP A 86 12.43 -6.51 3.26
C ASP A 86 13.77 -6.65 2.52
N THR A 87 14.28 -5.56 1.93
CA THR A 87 15.61 -5.52 1.32
C THR A 87 16.74 -5.39 2.34
N PHE A 88 16.47 -4.93 3.56
CA PHE A 88 17.43 -4.83 4.65
C PHE A 88 17.67 -6.16 5.36
N ARG A 89 18.26 -7.14 4.65
CA ARG A 89 19.10 -8.13 5.33
C ARG A 89 20.45 -7.48 5.56
N HIS A 90 20.65 -6.89 6.74
CA HIS A 90 21.96 -6.36 7.13
C HIS A 90 23.02 -7.45 6.83
N PRO A 91 24.07 -7.16 6.05
CA PRO A 91 25.03 -8.20 5.62
C PRO A 91 25.59 -9.01 6.79
N TYR A 92 25.80 -8.34 7.91
CA TYR A 92 26.23 -8.94 9.18
C TYR A 92 25.22 -9.94 9.77
N LEU A 93 23.90 -9.68 9.68
CA LEU A 93 22.87 -10.61 10.18
C LEU A 93 22.75 -11.86 9.31
N LYS A 94 22.94 -11.71 7.99
CA LYS A 94 22.97 -12.87 7.08
C LYS A 94 24.16 -13.78 7.41
N ILE A 95 25.35 -13.22 7.60
CA ILE A 95 26.56 -13.96 7.98
C ILE A 95 26.38 -14.62 9.35
N LEU A 96 25.81 -13.91 10.33
CA LEU A 96 25.60 -14.46 11.68
C LEU A 96 24.62 -15.64 11.67
N LEU A 97 23.56 -15.55 10.88
CA LEU A 97 22.57 -16.63 10.71
C LEU A 97 23.16 -17.83 9.96
N GLU A 98 24.01 -17.60 8.95
CA GLU A 98 24.73 -18.67 8.24
C GLU A 98 25.73 -19.40 9.17
N GLN A 99 26.33 -18.72 10.14
CA GLN A 99 27.25 -19.32 11.11
C GLN A 99 26.56 -20.08 12.26
N LEU A 100 25.33 -19.71 12.63
CA LEU A 100 24.57 -20.40 13.69
C LEU A 100 23.90 -21.70 13.23
N HIS A 101 23.76 -21.89 11.91
CA HIS A 101 23.15 -23.07 11.30
C HIS A 101 24.17 -24.02 10.65
N ALA A 102 25.46 -23.76 10.80
CA ALA A 102 26.57 -24.62 10.39
C ALA A 102 27.16 -25.35 11.61
#